data_AF-A0A452GYC4-F1
#
_entry.id   AF-A0A452GYC4-F1
#
_cell.length_a   1.000
_cell.length_b   1.000
_cell.length_c   1.000
_cell.angle_alpha   90.00
_cell.angle_beta   90.00
_cell.angle_gamma   90.00
#
_symmetry.space_group_name_H-M   'P 1'
#
loop_
_entity.id
_entity.type
_entity.pdbx_description
1 polymer ?
#
loop_
_entity_poly.entity_id
_entity_poly.type
_entity_poly.pdbx_seq_one_letter_code
_entity_poly.pdbx_strand_id
1 'polypeptide(L)'
;IPGRDSTEYILEFEADLPTLAKPLEPYRLSFMFYNDFKKQQRMATLTRERDELSKSIAVYRNMFDTTEQLITEMKCQVQEAETKQSHLKNELKKHQIDIPQTSILQCVDSLIKQKMLEQEGVKKSPRRACTLSNYPKDNQDILGKIAHLAQIEDDRAAKVISWHMASDMDCVVTLTTAAARRIFDETQGRQQVLPLDSVYKKTLPDWNRTLPHLRNGRNHFRPIGNPVFARDLLTFPENVEHCQIVFGMLLGDTIIIDNLDAANHYRKEVVKITHCPTLLTREGDRIRSNGKFGGLQNKAPPMDKLRGMVFGAPMPKLYSVLSGQIDLLQQYRTAVVKLHSVNQDLHLQLQSLNTPEMQKRKQELAEQEKSLKLIEEKLGMTPSGKGTESLLPLEALDMSDSPTPPKRMRR
;
A
#
# COMPACT_ATOMS: atom_id res chain seq x y z
N ILE A 1 -77.49 15.75 5.25
CA ILE A 1 -77.76 16.57 4.03
C ILE A 1 -77.04 15.84 2.89
N PRO A 2 -77.72 15.37 1.83
CA PRO A 2 -76.99 14.78 0.70
C PRO A 2 -76.14 15.88 0.04
N GLY A 3 -74.90 15.56 -0.30
CA GLY A 3 -74.00 16.52 -0.96
C GLY A 3 -74.64 17.05 -2.26
N ARG A 4 -74.45 18.34 -2.52
CA ARG A 4 -74.70 18.95 -3.84
C ARG A 4 -73.88 18.23 -4.92
N ASP A 5 -74.55 17.89 -6.02
CA ASP A 5 -73.94 17.21 -7.17
C ASP A 5 -72.75 18.01 -7.71
N SER A 6 -71.67 17.33 -8.08
CA SER A 6 -70.46 17.92 -8.66
C SER A 6 -69.77 18.99 -7.81
N THR A 7 -70.03 18.99 -6.50
CA THR A 7 -69.36 19.90 -5.56
C THR A 7 -68.21 19.15 -4.89
N GLU A 8 -67.03 19.76 -4.85
CA GLU A 8 -65.88 19.27 -4.09
C GLU A 8 -66.10 19.55 -2.61
N TYR A 9 -65.92 18.51 -1.80
CA TYR A 9 -65.96 18.54 -0.35
C TYR A 9 -64.58 18.13 0.16
N ILE A 10 -64.10 18.79 1.20
CA ILE A 10 -62.81 18.48 1.81
C ILE A 10 -63.08 17.93 3.21
N LEU A 11 -62.66 16.69 3.46
CA LEU A 11 -62.60 16.14 4.81
C LEU A 11 -61.27 16.56 5.41
N GLU A 12 -61.33 17.41 6.43
CA GLU A 12 -60.16 17.82 7.20
C GLU A 12 -60.06 16.93 8.44
N PHE A 13 -58.96 16.20 8.54
CA PHE A 13 -58.64 15.32 9.64
C PHE A 13 -57.56 15.97 10.50
N GLU A 14 -57.97 16.43 11.68
CA GLU A 14 -57.07 16.97 12.69
C GLU A 14 -56.75 15.90 13.72
N ALA A 15 -55.45 15.68 13.97
CA ALA A 15 -55.00 14.77 15.00
C ALA A 15 -54.90 15.51 16.34
N ASP A 16 -55.80 15.22 17.27
CA ASP A 16 -55.74 15.74 18.64
C ASP A 16 -54.75 14.93 19.48
N LEU A 17 -53.51 15.42 19.56
CA LEU A 17 -52.41 14.81 20.32
C LEU A 17 -51.86 15.82 21.34
N PRO A 18 -52.39 15.84 22.59
CA PRO A 18 -52.07 16.85 23.61
C PRO A 18 -50.58 16.90 24.03
N THR A 19 -49.80 15.88 23.68
CA THR A 19 -48.39 15.73 24.07
C THR A 19 -47.39 16.29 23.05
N LEU A 20 -47.83 16.76 21.88
CA LEU A 20 -46.94 17.30 20.85
C LEU A 20 -46.82 18.83 20.97
N ALA A 21 -45.59 19.36 21.11
CA ALA A 21 -45.34 20.79 21.30
C ALA A 21 -45.64 21.67 20.06
N LYS A 22 -45.83 21.05 18.88
CA LYS A 22 -46.30 21.71 17.65
C LYS A 22 -47.44 20.87 17.06
N PRO A 23 -48.59 21.48 16.70
CA PRO A 23 -49.68 20.75 16.06
C PRO A 23 -49.23 20.22 14.68
N LEU A 24 -49.67 19.00 14.35
CA LEU A 24 -49.46 18.40 13.04
C LEU A 24 -50.35 19.11 12.01
N GLU A 25 -49.88 19.23 10.76
CA GLU A 25 -50.71 19.77 9.70
C GLU A 25 -51.93 18.86 9.46
N PRO A 26 -53.15 19.43 9.33
CA PRO A 26 -54.36 18.66 9.07
C PRO A 26 -54.26 17.87 7.77
N TYR A 27 -54.64 16.61 7.79
CA TYR A 27 -54.76 15.82 6.56
C TYR A 27 -56.07 16.18 5.86
N ARG A 28 -55.99 16.70 4.64
CA ARG A 28 -57.15 17.12 3.85
C ARG A 28 -57.42 16.13 2.73
N LEU A 29 -58.59 15.50 2.75
CA LEU A 29 -59.06 14.58 1.72
C LEU A 29 -60.21 15.20 0.94
N SER A 30 -59.93 15.64 -0.29
CA SER A 30 -60.96 16.08 -1.23
C SER A 30 -61.76 14.89 -1.77
N PHE A 31 -63.08 15.03 -1.84
CA PHE A 31 -63.98 14.09 -2.48
C PHE A 31 -65.17 14.82 -3.13
N MET A 32 -65.74 14.25 -4.19
CA MET A 32 -66.87 14.85 -4.91
C MET A 32 -68.11 13.95 -4.85
N PHE A 33 -69.27 14.57 -4.63
CA PHE A 33 -70.56 13.88 -4.62
C PHE A 33 -71.18 13.88 -6.02
N TYR A 34 -71.60 12.70 -6.50
CA TYR A 34 -72.35 12.56 -7.75
C TYR A 34 -73.68 11.88 -7.47
N ASN A 35 -74.78 12.56 -7.78
CA ASN A 35 -76.14 12.08 -7.50
C ASN A 35 -76.68 11.18 -8.63
N ASP A 36 -76.09 11.23 -9.82
CA ASP A 36 -76.42 10.34 -10.94
C ASP A 36 -75.53 9.08 -10.91
N PHE A 37 -76.15 7.91 -10.77
CA PHE A 37 -75.48 6.60 -10.80
C PHE A 37 -74.60 6.41 -12.03
N LYS A 38 -75.03 6.86 -13.22
CA LYS A 38 -74.23 6.74 -14.45
C LYS A 38 -72.98 7.62 -14.40
N LYS A 39 -73.11 8.82 -13.81
CA LYS A 39 -72.00 9.76 -13.63
C LYS A 39 -71.01 9.26 -12.58
N GLN A 40 -71.51 8.74 -11.47
CA GLN A 40 -70.71 8.11 -10.42
C GLN A 40 -69.91 6.91 -10.97
N GLN A 41 -70.55 6.04 -11.77
CA GLN A 41 -69.88 4.91 -12.43
C GLN A 41 -68.78 5.38 -13.39
N ARG A 42 -69.04 6.40 -14.22
CA ARG A 42 -68.02 6.98 -15.13
C ARG A 42 -66.83 7.56 -14.38
N MET A 43 -67.06 8.28 -13.29
CA MET A 43 -66.00 8.91 -12.50
C MET A 43 -65.17 7.87 -11.74
N ALA A 44 -65.81 6.81 -11.23
CA ALA A 44 -65.11 5.68 -10.62
C ALA A 44 -64.22 4.95 -11.64
N THR A 45 -64.69 4.77 -12.89
CA THR A 45 -63.88 4.19 -13.97
C THR A 45 -62.68 5.08 -14.32
N LEU A 46 -62.90 6.38 -14.53
CA LEU A 46 -61.81 7.35 -14.82
C LEU A 46 -60.78 7.41 -13.68
N THR A 47 -61.23 7.30 -12.42
CA THR A 47 -60.33 7.28 -11.25
C THR A 47 -59.46 6.01 -11.23
N ARG A 48 -60.03 4.84 -11.56
CA ARG A 48 -59.26 3.59 -11.68
C ARG A 48 -58.26 3.65 -12.83
N GLU A 49 -58.68 4.15 -14.00
CA GLU A 49 -57.80 4.32 -15.16
C GLU A 49 -56.63 5.27 -14.83
N ARG A 50 -56.90 6.38 -14.12
CA ARG A 50 -55.85 7.28 -13.60
C ARG A 50 -54.88 6.53 -12.68
N ASP A 51 -55.37 5.76 -11.73
CA ASP A 51 -54.52 5.05 -10.76
C ASP A 51 -53.64 4.01 -11.43
N GLU A 52 -54.19 3.29 -12.41
CA GLU A 52 -53.45 2.32 -13.21
C GLU A 52 -52.39 2.99 -14.08
N LEU A 53 -52.74 4.09 -14.77
CA LEU A 53 -51.79 4.88 -15.55
C LEU A 53 -50.69 5.50 -14.68
N SER A 54 -51.04 6.04 -13.51
CA SER A 54 -50.08 6.63 -12.57
C SER A 54 -49.06 5.60 -12.08
N LYS A 55 -49.52 4.39 -11.75
CA LYS A 55 -48.65 3.27 -11.37
C LYS A 55 -47.72 2.88 -12.51
N SER A 56 -48.25 2.75 -13.72
CA SER A 56 -47.46 2.42 -14.92
C SER A 56 -46.38 3.48 -15.20
N ILE A 57 -46.75 4.76 -15.20
CA ILE A 57 -45.82 5.89 -15.38
C ILE A 57 -44.73 5.87 -14.31
N ALA A 58 -45.08 5.63 -13.05
CA ALA A 58 -44.11 5.56 -11.96
C ALA A 58 -43.09 4.42 -12.17
N VAL A 59 -43.53 3.25 -12.64
CA VAL A 59 -42.63 2.13 -12.95
C VAL A 59 -41.67 2.49 -14.09
N TYR A 60 -42.17 3.06 -15.19
CA TYR A 60 -41.32 3.48 -16.31
C TYR A 60 -40.33 4.57 -15.89
N ARG A 61 -40.75 5.60 -15.14
CA ARG A 61 -39.85 6.64 -14.63
C ARG A 61 -38.74 6.05 -13.77
N ASN A 62 -39.08 5.19 -12.80
CA ASN A 62 -38.09 4.52 -11.98
C ASN A 62 -37.10 3.68 -12.81
N MET A 63 -37.57 3.00 -13.86
CA MET A 63 -36.68 2.25 -14.77
C MET A 63 -35.71 3.18 -15.52
N PHE A 64 -36.17 4.33 -16.01
CA PHE A 64 -35.29 5.29 -16.68
C PHE A 64 -34.32 5.96 -15.70
N ASP A 65 -34.79 6.35 -14.51
CA ASP A 65 -33.97 6.97 -13.48
C ASP A 65 -32.85 6.03 -13.01
N THR A 66 -33.16 4.75 -12.77
CA THR A 66 -32.16 3.73 -12.42
C THR A 66 -31.15 3.49 -13.54
N THR A 67 -31.57 3.58 -14.79
CA THR A 67 -30.67 3.42 -15.95
C THR A 67 -29.73 4.64 -16.09
N GLU A 68 -30.23 5.86 -15.90
CA GLU A 68 -29.40 7.07 -15.89
C GLU A 68 -28.40 7.09 -14.74
N GLN A 69 -28.81 6.63 -13.55
CA GLN A 69 -27.90 6.44 -12.41
C GLN A 69 -26.79 5.45 -12.74
N LEU A 70 -27.12 4.30 -13.33
CA LEU A 70 -26.12 3.32 -13.76
C LEU A 70 -25.11 3.90 -14.76
N ILE A 71 -25.58 4.66 -15.75
CA ILE A 71 -24.70 5.29 -16.75
C ILE A 71 -23.79 6.34 -16.10
N THR A 72 -24.31 7.10 -15.15
CA THR A 72 -23.53 8.09 -14.40
C THR A 72 -22.40 7.41 -13.62
N GLU A 73 -22.72 6.33 -12.91
CA GLU A 73 -21.74 5.52 -12.19
C GLU A 73 -20.68 4.94 -13.13
N MET A 74 -21.08 4.39 -14.28
CA MET A 74 -20.14 3.85 -15.27
C MET A 74 -19.22 4.94 -15.86
N LYS A 75 -19.73 6.15 -16.10
CA LYS A 75 -18.90 7.30 -16.52
C LYS A 75 -17.87 7.66 -15.46
N CYS A 76 -18.26 7.67 -14.18
CA CYS A 76 -17.31 7.86 -13.07
C CYS A 76 -16.22 6.77 -13.08
N GLN A 77 -16.58 5.51 -13.27
CA GLN A 77 -15.61 4.41 -13.36
C GLN A 77 -14.64 4.54 -14.54
N VAL A 78 -15.10 5.03 -15.70
CA VAL A 78 -14.21 5.36 -16.83
C VAL A 78 -13.21 6.43 -16.42
N GLN A 79 -13.67 7.54 -15.83
CA GLN A 79 -12.81 8.64 -15.40
C GLN A 79 -11.77 8.19 -14.34
N GLU A 80 -12.16 7.33 -13.40
CA GLU A 80 -11.24 6.73 -12.44
C GLU A 80 -10.19 5.83 -13.12
N ALA A 81 -10.60 5.05 -14.11
CA ALA A 81 -9.68 4.21 -14.88
C ALA A 81 -8.70 5.05 -15.71
N GLU A 82 -9.14 6.17 -16.30
CA GLU A 82 -8.30 7.12 -17.05
C GLU A 82 -7.29 7.82 -16.16
N THR A 83 -7.73 8.33 -15.00
CA THR A 83 -6.85 8.98 -14.04
C THR A 83 -5.78 8.01 -13.53
N LYS A 84 -6.15 6.76 -13.22
CA LYS A 84 -5.21 5.71 -12.82
C LYS A 84 -4.21 5.37 -13.93
N GLN A 85 -4.67 5.22 -15.18
CA GLN A 85 -3.79 4.96 -16.33
C GLN A 85 -2.81 6.12 -16.55
N SER A 86 -3.29 7.36 -16.50
CA SER A 86 -2.47 8.57 -16.67
C SER A 86 -1.42 8.71 -15.57
N HIS A 87 -1.80 8.45 -14.31
CA HIS A 87 -0.89 8.42 -13.18
C HIS A 87 0.24 7.40 -13.40
N LEU A 88 -0.10 6.14 -13.72
CA LEU A 88 0.89 5.08 -13.96
C LEU A 88 1.78 5.40 -15.17
N LYS A 89 1.24 6.03 -16.22
CA LYS A 89 2.02 6.49 -17.37
C LYS A 89 3.06 7.55 -16.99
N ASN A 90 2.71 8.46 -16.09
CA ASN A 90 3.63 9.48 -15.60
C ASN A 90 4.74 8.88 -14.73
N GLU A 91 4.43 7.89 -13.89
CA GLU A 91 5.46 7.14 -13.15
C GLU A 91 6.43 6.41 -14.09
N LEU A 92 5.93 5.78 -15.15
CA LEU A 92 6.78 5.12 -16.16
C LEU A 92 7.73 6.12 -16.85
N LYS A 93 7.25 7.32 -17.15
CA LYS A 93 8.10 8.40 -17.70
C LYS A 93 9.22 8.83 -16.74
N LYS A 94 8.98 8.86 -15.42
CA LYS A 94 10.03 9.14 -14.43
C LYS A 94 11.15 8.09 -14.48
N HIS A 95 10.81 6.86 -14.85
CA HIS A 95 11.76 5.77 -15.08
C HIS A 95 12.34 5.74 -16.51
N GLN A 96 12.12 6.77 -17.32
CA GLN A 96 12.55 6.88 -18.73
C GLN A 96 11.96 5.78 -19.63
N ILE A 97 10.80 5.24 -19.27
CA ILE A 97 10.06 4.28 -20.09
C ILE A 97 8.94 5.03 -20.80
N ASP A 98 9.11 5.28 -22.10
CA ASP A 98 8.06 5.87 -22.93
C ASP A 98 7.25 4.78 -23.65
N ILE A 99 5.93 4.93 -23.63
CA ILE A 99 5.01 3.98 -24.23
C ILE A 99 4.24 4.69 -25.34
N PRO A 100 4.37 4.22 -26.60
CA PRO A 100 3.65 4.80 -27.72
C PRO A 100 2.14 4.66 -27.55
N GLN A 101 1.38 5.60 -28.12
CA GLN A 101 -0.09 5.54 -28.05
C GLN A 101 -0.68 4.43 -28.92
N THR A 102 0.05 3.96 -29.93
CA THR A 102 -0.36 2.87 -30.81
C THR A 102 0.18 1.54 -30.29
N SER A 103 -0.66 0.51 -30.33
CA SER A 103 -0.32 -0.86 -29.90
C SER A 103 0.24 -0.97 -28.47
N ILE A 104 -0.37 -0.22 -27.53
CA ILE A 104 0.06 -0.12 -26.13
C ILE A 104 0.30 -1.49 -25.49
N LEU A 105 -0.67 -2.42 -25.61
CA LEU A 105 -0.57 -3.73 -24.96
C LEU A 105 0.59 -4.58 -25.48
N GLN A 106 0.80 -4.60 -26.81
CA GLN A 106 1.91 -5.35 -27.41
C GLN A 106 3.26 -4.77 -27.00
N CYS A 107 3.37 -3.43 -26.97
CA CYS A 107 4.57 -2.75 -26.54
C CYS A 107 4.88 -3.06 -25.07
N VAL A 108 3.88 -2.95 -24.18
CA VAL A 108 4.03 -3.26 -22.75
C VAL A 108 4.42 -4.72 -22.53
N ASP A 109 3.78 -5.67 -23.21
CA ASP A 109 4.13 -7.09 -23.09
C ASP A 109 5.56 -7.37 -23.56
N SER A 110 6.02 -6.67 -24.59
CA SER A 110 7.40 -6.77 -25.10
C SER A 110 8.40 -6.19 -24.11
N LEU A 111 8.10 -5.03 -23.51
CA LEU A 111 8.93 -4.40 -22.48
C LEU A 111 9.01 -5.26 -21.22
N ILE A 112 7.90 -5.85 -20.76
CA ILE A 112 7.91 -6.78 -19.62
C ILE A 112 8.84 -7.95 -19.91
N LYS A 113 8.70 -8.59 -21.08
CA LYS A 113 9.58 -9.71 -21.48
C LYS A 113 11.04 -9.31 -21.52
N GLN A 114 11.35 -8.16 -22.11
CA GLN A 114 12.72 -7.64 -22.16
C GLN A 114 13.29 -7.42 -20.76
N LYS A 115 12.52 -6.77 -19.87
CA LYS A 115 12.95 -6.48 -18.50
C LYS A 115 13.13 -7.75 -17.66
N MET A 116 12.28 -8.75 -17.87
CA MET A 116 12.45 -10.07 -17.26
C MET A 116 13.73 -10.78 -17.73
N LEU A 117 14.06 -10.68 -19.03
CA LEU A 117 15.32 -11.22 -19.55
C LEU A 117 16.54 -10.49 -18.98
N GLU A 118 16.50 -9.16 -18.90
CA GLU A 118 17.54 -8.35 -18.25
C GLU A 118 17.71 -8.76 -16.78
N GLN A 119 16.60 -8.91 -16.05
CA GLN A 119 16.57 -9.31 -14.64
C GLN A 119 17.18 -10.70 -14.42
N GLU A 120 16.83 -11.67 -15.26
CA GLU A 120 17.41 -13.02 -15.23
C GLU A 120 18.90 -13.00 -15.58
N GLY A 121 19.32 -12.14 -16.51
CA GLY A 121 20.73 -11.89 -16.80
C GLY A 121 21.49 -11.37 -15.57
N VAL A 122 20.94 -10.39 -14.88
CA VAL A 122 21.51 -9.86 -13.62
C VAL A 122 21.56 -10.94 -12.55
N LYS A 123 20.51 -11.73 -12.40
CA LYS A 123 20.44 -12.83 -11.42
C LYS A 123 21.54 -13.88 -11.66
N LYS A 124 21.79 -14.25 -12.92
CA LYS A 124 22.78 -15.25 -13.33
C LYS A 124 24.21 -14.71 -13.40
N SER A 125 24.40 -13.40 -13.34
CA SER A 125 25.74 -12.79 -13.34
C SER A 125 26.62 -13.38 -12.22
N PRO A 126 27.91 -13.66 -12.49
CA PRO A 126 28.80 -14.20 -11.49
C PRO A 126 29.00 -13.17 -10.37
N ARG A 127 28.85 -13.64 -9.13
CA ARG A 127 29.05 -12.83 -7.92
C ARG A 127 29.91 -13.61 -6.96
N ARG A 128 30.64 -12.88 -6.10
CA ARG A 128 31.30 -13.51 -4.96
C ARG A 128 30.25 -14.23 -4.12
N ALA A 129 30.49 -15.50 -3.87
CA ALA A 129 29.70 -16.33 -2.97
C ALA A 129 30.62 -16.96 -1.94
N CYS A 130 30.10 -17.17 -0.73
CA CYS A 130 30.81 -17.98 0.26
C CYS A 130 30.76 -19.44 -0.19
N THR A 131 31.90 -20.15 -0.14
CA THR A 131 31.96 -21.56 -0.52
C THR A 131 31.81 -22.51 0.66
N LEU A 132 31.66 -22.00 1.88
CA LEU A 132 31.33 -22.83 3.04
C LEU A 132 29.98 -23.48 2.82
N SER A 133 29.86 -24.76 3.15
CA SER A 133 28.56 -25.42 3.20
C SER A 133 27.66 -24.71 4.22
N ASN A 134 26.45 -24.35 3.78
CA ASN A 134 25.47 -23.80 4.71
C ASN A 134 24.97 -24.88 5.66
N TYR A 135 24.56 -24.49 6.87
CA TYR A 135 23.93 -25.42 7.81
C TYR A 135 22.47 -25.65 7.41
N PRO A 136 21.94 -26.89 7.45
CA PRO A 136 20.54 -27.16 7.13
C PRO A 136 19.60 -26.32 8.01
N LYS A 137 18.65 -25.61 7.38
CA LYS A 137 17.64 -24.79 8.06
C LYS A 137 16.38 -25.60 8.40
N ASP A 138 16.54 -26.86 8.79
CA ASP A 138 15.41 -27.76 9.06
C ASP A 138 14.70 -27.42 10.39
N ASN A 139 15.33 -26.55 11.20
CA ASN A 139 14.85 -26.13 12.50
C ASN A 139 14.81 -24.59 12.58
N GLN A 140 13.66 -24.05 13.01
CA GLN A 140 13.43 -22.61 13.16
C GLN A 140 14.36 -21.94 14.19
N ASP A 141 14.92 -22.72 15.13
CA ASP A 141 15.88 -22.22 16.12
C ASP A 141 17.28 -21.99 15.55
N ILE A 142 17.56 -22.36 14.29
CA ILE A 142 18.87 -22.25 13.67
C ILE A 142 18.86 -21.12 12.64
N LEU A 143 19.69 -20.10 12.85
CA LEU A 143 19.83 -19.00 11.90
C LEU A 143 20.75 -19.36 10.72
N GLY A 144 21.82 -20.10 11.01
CA GLY A 144 22.81 -20.55 10.03
C GLY A 144 24.24 -20.18 10.41
N LYS A 145 25.19 -20.40 9.51
CA LYS A 145 26.60 -20.05 9.72
C LYS A 145 26.84 -18.57 9.51
N ILE A 146 27.74 -17.98 10.31
CA ILE A 146 28.06 -16.53 10.27
C ILE A 146 28.39 -16.05 8.85
N ALA A 147 29.17 -16.82 8.09
CA ALA A 147 29.55 -16.46 6.72
C ALA A 147 28.37 -16.24 5.75
N HIS A 148 27.21 -16.82 6.05
CA HIS A 148 25.99 -16.75 5.24
C HIS A 148 24.93 -15.77 5.79
N LEU A 149 25.11 -15.25 7.01
CA LEU A 149 24.15 -14.34 7.64
C LEU A 149 24.24 -12.90 7.10
N ALA A 150 25.36 -12.54 6.47
CA ALA A 150 25.60 -11.21 5.92
C ALA A 150 26.25 -11.26 4.54
N GLN A 151 26.08 -10.17 3.80
CA GLN A 151 26.66 -9.94 2.49
C GLN A 151 27.35 -8.58 2.48
N ILE A 152 28.42 -8.44 1.70
CA ILE A 152 29.20 -7.22 1.60
C ILE A 152 29.39 -6.90 0.12
N GLU A 153 29.06 -5.67 -0.30
CA GLU A 153 29.19 -5.22 -1.69
C GLU A 153 30.67 -5.01 -2.08
N ASP A 154 31.41 -4.21 -1.31
CA ASP A 154 32.83 -3.87 -1.55
C ASP A 154 33.76 -5.10 -1.35
N ASP A 155 34.43 -5.52 -2.43
CA ASP A 155 35.38 -6.64 -2.46
C ASP A 155 36.55 -6.49 -1.47
N ARG A 156 37.08 -5.27 -1.34
CA ARG A 156 38.20 -4.99 -0.45
C ARG A 156 37.75 -5.06 1.00
N ALA A 157 36.59 -4.50 1.31
CA ALA A 157 35.98 -4.61 2.63
C ALA A 157 35.65 -6.07 2.96
N ALA A 158 35.04 -6.82 2.03
CA ALA A 158 34.70 -8.22 2.20
C ALA A 158 35.94 -9.06 2.54
N LYS A 159 37.06 -8.85 1.84
CA LYS A 159 38.34 -9.52 2.12
C LYS A 159 38.78 -9.29 3.57
N VAL A 160 38.84 -8.04 4.01
CA VAL A 160 39.46 -7.69 5.31
C VAL A 160 38.55 -7.98 6.49
N ILE A 161 37.23 -7.83 6.32
CA ILE A 161 36.24 -8.18 7.35
C ILE A 161 36.18 -9.70 7.51
N SER A 162 36.11 -10.46 6.40
CA SER A 162 36.10 -11.93 6.47
C SER A 162 37.38 -12.48 7.09
N TRP A 163 38.54 -11.91 6.76
CA TRP A 163 39.81 -12.25 7.40
C TRP A 163 39.81 -11.90 8.90
N HIS A 164 39.28 -10.74 9.27
CA HIS A 164 39.20 -10.34 10.67
C HIS A 164 38.35 -11.32 11.49
N MET A 165 37.28 -11.85 10.90
CA MET A 165 36.34 -12.81 11.50
C MET A 165 36.67 -14.27 11.19
N ALA A 166 37.85 -14.58 10.63
CA ALA A 166 38.12 -15.91 10.06
C ALA A 166 37.93 -17.07 11.06
N SER A 167 38.11 -16.82 12.36
CA SER A 167 37.87 -17.79 13.44
C SER A 167 36.40 -18.14 13.64
N ASP A 168 35.48 -17.27 13.23
CA ASP A 168 34.06 -17.33 13.56
C ASP A 168 33.18 -17.60 12.32
N MET A 169 33.73 -17.50 11.11
CA MET A 169 32.98 -17.63 9.85
C MET A 169 32.17 -18.94 9.74
N ASP A 170 32.71 -20.06 10.24
CA ASP A 170 32.09 -21.38 10.17
C ASP A 170 31.20 -21.70 11.39
N CYS A 171 31.10 -20.80 12.37
CA CYS A 171 30.29 -21.00 13.58
C CYS A 171 28.79 -20.88 13.27
N VAL A 172 27.99 -21.80 13.81
CA VAL A 172 26.54 -21.88 13.62
C VAL A 172 25.81 -21.10 14.69
N VAL A 173 25.00 -20.14 14.28
CA VAL A 173 24.20 -19.30 15.19
C VAL A 173 22.82 -19.94 15.40
N THR A 174 22.41 -19.98 16.67
CA THR A 174 21.11 -20.50 17.09
C THR A 174 20.40 -19.50 18.01
N LEU A 175 19.07 -19.55 18.04
CA LEU A 175 18.27 -18.71 18.92
C LEU A 175 18.35 -19.18 20.38
N THR A 176 18.45 -20.50 20.60
CA THR A 176 18.39 -21.10 21.93
C THR A 176 19.64 -21.93 22.26
N THR A 177 20.02 -21.95 23.53
CA THR A 177 21.09 -22.80 24.05
C THR A 177 20.79 -24.29 23.84
N ALA A 178 19.51 -24.69 23.90
CA ALA A 178 19.10 -26.07 23.62
C ALA A 178 19.42 -26.48 22.18
N ALA A 179 19.14 -25.61 21.20
CA ALA A 179 19.48 -25.87 19.80
C ALA A 179 20.99 -25.95 19.59
N ALA A 180 21.77 -25.03 20.17
CA ALA A 180 23.23 -25.09 20.13
C ALA A 180 23.77 -26.41 20.72
N ARG A 181 23.21 -26.87 21.85
CA ARG A 181 23.64 -28.12 22.49
C ARG A 181 23.41 -29.33 21.60
N ARG A 182 22.24 -29.43 20.95
CA ARG A 182 21.94 -30.53 20.00
C ARG A 182 22.98 -30.62 18.90
N ILE A 183 23.29 -29.50 18.26
CA ILE A 183 24.30 -29.44 17.18
C ILE A 183 25.69 -29.84 17.71
N PHE A 184 26.06 -29.36 18.90
CA PHE A 184 27.31 -29.72 19.53
C PHE A 184 27.40 -31.24 19.77
N ASP A 185 26.34 -31.86 20.27
CA ASP A 185 26.27 -33.32 20.50
C ASP A 185 26.35 -34.11 19.19
N GLU A 186 25.52 -33.76 18.21
CA GLU A 186 25.47 -34.42 16.88
C GLU A 186 26.82 -34.36 16.15
N THR A 187 27.56 -33.26 16.33
CA THR A 187 28.86 -33.04 15.70
C THR A 187 30.04 -33.46 16.57
N GLN A 188 29.78 -34.04 17.75
CA GLN A 188 30.80 -34.44 18.73
C GLN A 188 31.75 -33.28 19.11
N GLY A 189 31.19 -32.07 19.20
CA GLY A 189 31.90 -30.84 19.55
C GLY A 189 32.81 -30.26 18.47
N ARG A 190 32.79 -30.80 17.24
CA ARG A 190 33.59 -30.27 16.13
C ARG A 190 33.05 -28.96 15.59
N GLN A 191 31.73 -28.78 15.62
CA GLN A 191 31.08 -27.56 15.13
C GLN A 191 31.04 -26.51 16.24
N GLN A 192 31.57 -25.32 15.93
CA GLN A 192 31.37 -24.15 16.79
C GLN A 192 29.91 -23.69 16.71
N VAL A 193 29.34 -23.36 17.86
CA VAL A 193 27.95 -22.92 17.99
C VAL A 193 27.87 -21.65 18.83
N LEU A 194 26.97 -20.75 18.47
CA LEU A 194 26.70 -19.50 19.18
C LEU A 194 25.20 -19.37 19.50
N PRO A 195 24.78 -19.59 20.75
CA PRO A 195 23.39 -19.40 21.17
C PRO A 195 23.11 -17.94 21.59
N LEU A 196 22.14 -17.31 20.93
CA LEU A 196 21.83 -15.89 21.13
C LEU A 196 21.14 -15.56 22.45
N ASP A 197 20.43 -16.51 23.05
CA ASP A 197 19.82 -16.37 24.38
C ASP A 197 20.85 -16.22 25.52
N SER A 198 22.10 -16.61 25.28
CA SER A 198 23.22 -16.45 26.22
C SER A 198 23.98 -15.12 26.06
N VAL A 199 23.69 -14.32 25.04
CA VAL A 199 24.46 -13.10 24.71
C VAL A 199 24.06 -11.94 25.63
N TYR A 200 25.05 -11.35 26.30
CA TYR A 200 24.84 -10.17 27.13
C TYR A 200 24.66 -8.91 26.27
N LYS A 201 23.40 -8.52 26.01
CA LYS A 201 23.06 -7.46 25.05
C LYS A 201 23.53 -6.05 25.43
N LYS A 202 23.77 -5.77 26.72
CA LYS A 202 24.12 -4.41 27.21
C LYS A 202 25.50 -3.92 26.78
N THR A 203 26.39 -4.79 26.34
CA THR A 203 27.74 -4.45 25.87
C THR A 203 27.84 -4.34 24.35
N LEU A 204 26.74 -4.57 23.63
CA LEU A 204 26.73 -4.50 22.18
C LEU A 204 26.85 -3.05 21.70
N PRO A 205 27.47 -2.82 20.53
CA PRO A 205 27.53 -1.49 19.94
C PRO A 205 26.13 -0.99 19.60
N ASP A 206 25.91 0.30 19.83
CA ASP A 206 24.73 0.99 19.31
C ASP A 206 24.91 1.17 17.79
N TRP A 207 24.00 0.58 17.02
CA TRP A 207 24.01 0.62 15.56
C TRP A 207 23.76 2.03 14.99
N ASN A 208 23.16 2.93 15.77
CA ASN A 208 22.93 4.32 15.39
C ASN A 208 24.09 5.24 15.81
N ARG A 209 25.12 4.69 16.46
CA ARG A 209 26.27 5.46 16.93
C ARG A 209 27.06 6.04 15.76
N THR A 210 27.39 7.32 15.85
CA THR A 210 28.24 8.00 14.89
C THR A 210 29.72 7.65 15.08
N LEU A 211 30.52 7.85 14.02
CA LEU A 211 31.96 7.61 14.06
C LEU A 211 32.64 8.46 15.16
N PRO A 212 33.74 7.98 15.77
CA PRO A 212 34.40 8.66 16.89
C PRO A 212 34.75 10.14 16.69
N HIS A 213 35.04 10.56 15.45
CA HIS A 213 35.37 11.95 15.11
C HIS A 213 34.14 12.88 14.99
N LEU A 214 32.94 12.29 14.82
CA LEU A 214 31.65 12.98 14.73
C LEU A 214 30.90 12.78 16.05
N ARG A 215 31.12 13.63 17.05
CA ARG A 215 30.46 13.53 18.37
C ARG A 215 29.61 14.75 18.62
N ASN A 216 28.37 14.55 19.10
CA ASN A 216 27.38 15.60 19.37
C ASN A 216 27.14 16.54 18.17
N GLY A 217 27.07 15.98 16.96
CA GLY A 217 26.88 16.76 15.72
C GLY A 217 28.09 17.61 15.31
N ARG A 218 29.20 17.57 16.04
CA ARG A 218 30.43 18.29 15.73
C ARG A 218 31.50 17.36 15.20
N ASN A 219 32.11 17.78 14.09
CA ASN A 219 33.29 17.13 13.54
C ASN A 219 34.55 17.65 14.24
N HIS A 220 35.22 16.80 15.02
CA HIS A 220 36.38 17.18 15.84
C HIS A 220 37.66 17.32 15.00
N PHE A 221 37.76 16.55 13.92
CA PHE A 221 38.85 16.65 12.95
C PHE A 221 38.43 16.01 11.63
N ARG A 222 38.95 16.52 10.51
CA ARG A 222 38.70 15.90 9.21
C ARG A 222 39.63 14.69 9.03
N PRO A 223 39.09 13.47 8.90
CA PRO A 223 39.92 12.29 8.69
C PRO A 223 40.61 12.35 7.32
N ILE A 224 41.82 11.80 7.25
CA ILE A 224 42.45 11.48 5.98
C ILE A 224 41.83 10.16 5.52
N GLY A 225 41.25 10.13 4.33
CA GLY A 225 40.49 8.99 3.82
C GLY A 225 39.04 8.92 4.31
N ASN A 226 38.38 7.80 4.00
CA ASN A 226 36.96 7.56 4.24
C ASN A 226 36.74 6.47 5.32
N PRO A 227 36.74 6.85 6.61
CA PRO A 227 36.42 5.93 7.70
C PRO A 227 34.92 5.61 7.72
N VAL A 228 34.58 4.32 7.84
CA VAL A 228 33.21 3.81 7.98
C VAL A 228 33.18 2.66 8.98
N PHE A 229 32.10 2.43 9.73
CA PHE A 229 32.05 1.22 10.55
C PHE A 229 31.92 -0.01 9.66
N ALA A 230 32.62 -1.10 10.02
CA ALA A 230 32.55 -2.35 9.27
C ALA A 230 31.13 -2.93 9.25
N ARG A 231 30.37 -2.74 10.34
CA ARG A 231 28.98 -3.18 10.45
C ARG A 231 28.03 -2.47 9.47
N ASP A 232 28.34 -1.23 9.08
CA ASP A 232 27.51 -0.44 8.16
C ASP A 232 27.66 -0.94 6.70
N LEU A 233 28.67 -1.77 6.43
CA LEU A 233 28.90 -2.40 5.13
C LEU A 233 28.22 -3.77 5.00
N LEU A 234 27.58 -4.25 6.07
CA LEU A 234 26.88 -5.53 6.08
C LEU A 234 25.43 -5.35 5.60
N THR A 235 25.05 -6.14 4.61
CA THR A 235 23.67 -6.33 4.18
C THR A 235 23.17 -7.66 4.71
N PHE A 236 22.07 -7.65 5.47
CA PHE A 236 21.45 -8.86 6.02
C PHE A 236 20.26 -9.30 5.14
N PRO A 237 20.32 -10.49 4.51
CA PRO A 237 19.20 -11.00 3.71
C PRO A 237 17.97 -11.35 4.55
N GLU A 238 18.20 -11.84 5.78
CA GLU A 238 17.17 -12.36 6.69
C GLU A 238 17.54 -12.00 8.15
N ASN A 239 16.56 -12.01 9.05
CA ASN A 239 16.75 -11.93 10.51
C ASN A 239 17.61 -10.75 10.99
N VAL A 240 17.36 -9.55 10.47
CA VAL A 240 18.16 -8.33 10.70
C VAL A 240 18.49 -8.11 12.18
N GLU A 241 17.51 -8.16 13.08
CA GLU A 241 17.73 -7.91 14.51
C GLU A 241 18.68 -8.92 15.16
N HIS A 242 18.53 -10.21 14.83
CA HIS A 242 19.42 -11.26 15.32
C HIS A 242 20.82 -11.13 14.73
N CYS A 243 20.93 -10.83 13.45
CA CYS A 243 22.21 -10.56 12.79
C CYS A 243 22.93 -9.37 13.42
N GLN A 244 22.20 -8.30 13.77
CA GLN A 244 22.77 -7.15 14.47
C GLN A 244 23.37 -7.51 15.83
N ILE A 245 22.76 -8.45 16.55
CA ILE A 245 23.33 -8.99 17.81
C ILE A 245 24.63 -9.75 17.53
N VAL A 246 24.61 -10.69 16.56
CA VAL A 246 25.77 -11.51 16.17
C VAL A 246 26.95 -10.64 15.78
N PHE A 247 26.75 -9.76 14.79
CA PHE A 247 27.83 -8.93 14.25
C PHE A 247 28.21 -7.80 15.20
N GLY A 248 27.28 -7.30 16.01
CA GLY A 248 27.60 -6.36 17.08
C GLY A 248 28.57 -6.96 18.09
N MET A 249 28.40 -8.23 18.45
CA MET A 249 29.30 -8.93 19.37
C MET A 249 30.66 -9.24 18.74
N LEU A 250 30.68 -9.71 17.50
CA LEU A 250 31.90 -10.22 16.86
C LEU A 250 32.75 -9.15 16.17
N LEU A 251 32.14 -8.16 15.52
CA LEU A 251 32.84 -7.06 14.87
C LEU A 251 32.99 -5.83 15.75
N GLY A 252 32.06 -5.63 16.68
CA GLY A 252 32.03 -4.46 17.57
C GLY A 252 32.05 -3.13 16.80
N ASP A 253 32.88 -2.21 17.28
CA ASP A 253 33.09 -0.88 16.71
C ASP A 253 34.21 -0.82 15.65
N THR A 254 34.58 -1.95 15.03
CA THR A 254 35.63 -1.98 14.01
C THR A 254 35.36 -1.03 12.85
N ILE A 255 36.37 -0.27 12.42
CA ILE A 255 36.28 0.74 11.37
C ILE A 255 37.10 0.31 10.14
N ILE A 256 36.54 0.51 8.96
CA ILE A 256 37.23 0.38 7.67
C ILE A 256 37.72 1.76 7.22
N ILE A 257 38.96 1.84 6.75
CA ILE A 257 39.57 3.05 6.17
C ILE A 257 40.41 2.68 4.95
N ASP A 258 40.87 3.64 4.17
CA ASP A 258 41.46 3.36 2.85
C ASP A 258 42.81 2.64 2.93
N ASN A 259 43.79 3.24 3.60
CA ASN A 259 45.17 2.77 3.66
C ASN A 259 45.79 2.96 5.05
N LEU A 260 47.04 2.49 5.21
CA LEU A 260 47.73 2.47 6.50
C LEU A 260 48.05 3.87 7.04
N ASP A 261 48.43 4.81 6.17
CA ASP A 261 48.76 6.18 6.58
C ASP A 261 47.52 6.92 7.10
N ALA A 262 46.41 6.79 6.37
CA ALA A 262 45.11 7.27 6.79
C ALA A 262 44.69 6.67 8.15
N ALA A 263 44.88 5.36 8.34
CA ALA A 263 44.56 4.67 9.58
C ALA A 263 45.39 5.15 10.77
N ASN A 264 46.70 5.34 10.58
CA ASN A 264 47.60 5.86 11.61
C ASN A 264 47.26 7.29 11.99
N HIS A 265 47.00 8.15 11.01
CA HIS A 265 46.55 9.51 11.26
C HIS A 265 45.21 9.53 12.01
N TYR A 266 44.23 8.76 11.52
CA TYR A 266 42.91 8.66 12.16
C TYR A 266 43.03 8.23 13.62
N ARG A 267 43.79 7.17 13.90
CA ARG A 267 44.04 6.72 15.27
C ARG A 267 44.65 7.83 16.12
N LYS A 268 45.70 8.50 15.63
CA LYS A 268 46.41 9.57 16.37
C LYS A 268 45.47 10.68 16.81
N GLU A 269 44.49 11.03 15.99
CA GLU A 269 43.49 12.05 16.33
C GLU A 269 42.37 11.51 17.22
N VAL A 270 41.86 10.29 16.95
CA VAL A 270 40.78 9.69 17.76
C VAL A 270 41.20 9.47 19.21
N VAL A 271 42.41 8.98 19.47
CA VAL A 271 42.87 8.67 20.84
C VAL A 271 42.98 9.90 21.75
N LYS A 272 43.02 11.12 21.17
CA LYS A 272 42.95 12.37 21.93
C LYS A 272 41.54 12.66 22.47
N ILE A 273 40.52 12.04 21.89
CA ILE A 273 39.10 12.31 22.14
C ILE A 273 38.44 11.14 22.87
N THR A 274 38.73 9.90 22.46
CA THR A 274 38.10 8.67 22.97
C THR A 274 38.92 7.42 22.64
N HIS A 275 38.49 6.25 23.12
CA HIS A 275 39.08 4.98 22.71
C HIS A 275 38.92 4.75 21.20
N CYS A 276 40.04 4.55 20.50
CA CYS A 276 40.04 4.13 19.10
C CYS A 276 39.81 2.61 18.98
N PRO A 277 38.75 2.17 18.27
CA PRO A 277 38.53 0.74 18.00
C PRO A 277 39.59 0.19 17.02
N THR A 278 39.50 -1.12 16.73
CA THR A 278 40.30 -1.75 15.68
C THR A 278 40.02 -1.08 14.34
N LEU A 279 41.08 -0.79 13.58
CA LEU A 279 41.02 -0.25 12.23
C LEU A 279 41.48 -1.32 11.25
N LEU A 280 40.73 -1.50 10.17
CA LEU A 280 41.11 -2.32 9.03
C LEU A 280 41.22 -1.41 7.80
N THR A 281 42.29 -1.57 7.02
CA THR A 281 42.46 -0.82 5.79
C THR A 281 41.94 -1.63 4.60
N ARG A 282 41.41 -0.97 3.57
CA ARG A 282 41.00 -1.62 2.32
C ARG A 282 42.17 -2.31 1.62
N GLU A 283 43.39 -1.85 1.85
CA GLU A 283 44.63 -2.47 1.37
C GLU A 283 44.97 -3.78 2.11
N GLY A 284 44.42 -3.99 3.31
CA GLY A 284 44.57 -5.23 4.06
C GLY A 284 45.43 -5.12 5.31
N ASP A 285 45.66 -3.94 5.86
CA ASP A 285 46.40 -3.75 7.11
C ASP A 285 45.44 -3.64 8.28
N ARG A 286 45.84 -4.19 9.44
CA ARG A 286 45.08 -4.09 10.69
C ARG A 286 45.87 -3.32 11.74
N ILE A 287 45.24 -2.28 12.29
CA ILE A 287 45.68 -1.62 13.52
C ILE A 287 44.73 -2.07 14.62
N ARG A 288 45.22 -2.85 15.58
CA ARG A 288 44.41 -3.30 16.71
C ARG A 288 43.98 -2.13 17.59
N SER A 289 42.95 -2.34 18.42
CA SER A 289 42.46 -1.34 19.38
C SER A 289 43.56 -0.79 20.31
N ASN A 290 44.54 -1.60 20.68
CA ASN A 290 45.72 -1.20 21.46
C ASN A 290 46.82 -0.48 20.65
N GLY A 291 46.66 -0.34 19.33
CA GLY A 291 47.57 0.37 18.44
C GLY A 291 48.65 -0.48 17.80
N LYS A 292 48.67 -1.80 18.05
CA LYS A 292 49.61 -2.71 17.39
C LYS A 292 49.25 -2.89 15.92
N PHE A 293 50.21 -2.63 15.03
CA PHE A 293 50.12 -2.89 13.58
C PHE A 293 51.43 -3.47 13.05
N GLY A 294 51.42 -4.00 11.82
CA GLY A 294 52.59 -4.65 11.20
C GLY A 294 52.76 -6.13 11.54
N GLY A 295 53.56 -6.84 10.75
CA GLY A 295 53.75 -8.29 10.82
C GLY A 295 52.66 -9.10 10.09
N LEU A 296 52.96 -10.37 9.79
CA LEU A 296 52.09 -11.25 8.98
C LEU A 296 50.67 -11.39 9.54
N GLN A 297 50.52 -11.39 10.87
CA GLN A 297 49.21 -11.48 11.52
C GLN A 297 48.36 -10.22 11.42
N ASN A 298 48.91 -9.09 10.98
CA ASN A 298 48.19 -7.84 10.77
C ASN A 298 48.08 -7.48 9.28
N LYS A 299 48.40 -8.42 8.38
CA LYS A 299 48.20 -8.30 6.95
C LYS A 299 47.18 -9.33 6.49
N ALA A 300 46.09 -8.87 5.89
CA ALA A 300 45.08 -9.71 5.27
C ALA A 300 45.71 -10.43 4.08
N PRO A 301 45.57 -11.77 3.99
CA PRO A 301 46.03 -12.49 2.83
C PRO A 301 45.17 -12.14 1.60
N PRO A 302 45.65 -12.44 0.38
CA PRO A 302 44.83 -12.47 -0.81
C PRO A 302 43.54 -13.30 -0.63
N MET A 303 42.46 -12.91 -1.32
CA MET A 303 41.11 -13.46 -1.09
C MET A 303 41.02 -14.96 -1.37
N ASP A 304 41.77 -15.46 -2.36
CA ASP A 304 41.92 -16.88 -2.72
C ASP A 304 42.46 -17.73 -1.56
N LYS A 305 43.28 -17.15 -0.69
CA LYS A 305 43.84 -17.85 0.48
C LYS A 305 42.89 -17.94 1.67
N LEU A 306 41.73 -17.28 1.60
CA LEU A 306 40.70 -17.37 2.64
C LEU A 306 39.88 -18.68 2.54
N ARG A 307 40.21 -19.57 1.59
CA ARG A 307 39.56 -20.89 1.42
C ARG A 307 38.03 -20.79 1.29
N GLY A 308 37.57 -19.69 0.68
CA GLY A 308 36.16 -19.37 0.48
C GLY A 308 35.35 -19.02 1.73
N MET A 309 36.02 -18.80 2.88
CA MET A 309 35.49 -18.13 4.06
C MET A 309 35.44 -16.62 3.82
N VAL A 310 34.64 -16.20 2.84
CA VAL A 310 34.47 -14.79 2.46
C VAL A 310 32.98 -14.49 2.34
N PHE A 311 32.54 -13.36 2.90
CA PHE A 311 31.16 -12.92 2.77
C PHE A 311 30.76 -12.78 1.29
N GLY A 312 29.57 -13.28 0.96
CA GLY A 312 29.00 -13.14 -0.38
C GLY A 312 28.72 -11.69 -0.75
N ALA A 313 28.66 -11.40 -2.04
CA ALA A 313 28.15 -10.11 -2.53
C ALA A 313 26.61 -10.14 -2.57
N PRO A 314 25.93 -9.04 -2.21
CA PRO A 314 24.48 -8.96 -2.27
C PRO A 314 23.97 -8.97 -3.71
N MET A 315 22.66 -9.16 -3.87
CA MET A 315 22.02 -9.00 -5.16
C MET A 315 22.24 -7.57 -5.68
N PRO A 316 22.65 -7.36 -6.93
CA PRO A 316 22.90 -6.02 -7.45
C PRO A 316 21.64 -5.16 -7.36
N LYS A 317 21.79 -3.88 -7.01
CA LYS A 317 20.67 -2.91 -6.92
C LYS A 317 19.86 -2.82 -8.22
N LEU A 318 20.50 -3.09 -9.35
CA LEU A 318 19.83 -3.16 -10.65
C LEU A 318 18.71 -4.22 -10.67
N TYR A 319 18.86 -5.34 -9.95
CA TYR A 319 17.84 -6.38 -9.87
C TYR A 319 16.54 -5.85 -9.25
N SER A 320 16.62 -5.15 -8.11
CA SER A 320 15.44 -4.56 -7.45
C SER A 320 14.82 -3.44 -8.26
N VAL A 321 15.63 -2.64 -8.96
CA VAL A 321 15.14 -1.61 -9.88
C VAL A 321 14.34 -2.24 -11.02
N LEU A 322 14.87 -3.32 -11.62
CA LEU A 322 14.18 -4.05 -12.68
C LEU A 322 12.88 -4.69 -12.16
N SER A 323 12.87 -5.26 -10.95
CA SER A 323 11.63 -5.77 -10.32
C SER A 323 10.56 -4.69 -10.23
N GLY A 324 10.91 -3.52 -9.68
CA GLY A 324 9.95 -2.41 -9.56
C GLY A 324 9.45 -1.90 -10.92
N GLN A 325 10.31 -1.86 -11.95
CA GLN A 325 9.91 -1.53 -13.31
C GLN A 325 8.94 -2.56 -13.91
N ILE A 326 9.19 -3.86 -13.69
CA ILE A 326 8.32 -4.95 -14.14
C ILE A 326 6.95 -4.82 -13.45
N ASP A 327 6.91 -4.62 -12.14
CA ASP A 327 5.66 -4.48 -11.38
C ASP A 327 4.86 -3.27 -11.86
N LEU A 328 5.52 -2.13 -12.09
CA LEU A 328 4.88 -0.92 -12.60
C LEU A 328 4.31 -1.13 -14.02
N LEU A 329 5.05 -1.82 -14.90
CA LEU A 329 4.57 -2.18 -16.24
C LEU A 329 3.36 -3.12 -16.20
N GLN A 330 3.35 -4.09 -15.27
CA GLN A 330 2.20 -4.99 -15.08
C GLN A 330 0.97 -4.25 -14.56
N GLN A 331 1.15 -3.33 -13.61
CA GLN A 331 0.06 -2.47 -13.13
C GLN A 331 -0.50 -1.59 -14.25
N TYR A 332 0.38 -0.98 -15.06
CA TYR A 332 -0.03 -0.19 -16.21
C TYR A 332 -0.79 -1.04 -17.24
N ARG A 333 -0.29 -2.24 -17.58
CA ARG A 333 -0.98 -3.20 -18.45
C ARG A 333 -2.40 -3.48 -17.97
N THR A 334 -2.56 -3.80 -16.69
CA THR A 334 -3.85 -4.08 -16.07
C THR A 334 -4.77 -2.86 -16.10
N ALA A 335 -4.24 -1.66 -15.87
CA ALA A 335 -5.01 -0.42 -15.97
C ALA A 335 -5.52 -0.15 -17.39
N VAL A 336 -4.70 -0.39 -18.42
CA VAL A 336 -5.11 -0.26 -19.83
C VAL A 336 -6.22 -1.24 -20.19
N VAL A 337 -6.10 -2.51 -19.77
CA VAL A 337 -7.14 -3.53 -19.99
C VAL A 337 -8.43 -3.16 -19.27
N LYS A 338 -8.34 -2.70 -18.01
CA LYS A 338 -9.51 -2.24 -17.25
C LYS A 338 -10.20 -1.06 -17.94
N LEU A 339 -9.43 -0.05 -18.36
CA LEU A 339 -9.99 1.11 -19.06
C LEU A 339 -10.69 0.71 -20.36
N HIS A 340 -10.12 -0.24 -21.11
CA HIS A 340 -10.75 -0.75 -22.32
C HIS A 340 -12.08 -1.46 -22.02
N SER A 341 -12.10 -2.33 -20.99
CA SER A 341 -13.30 -3.06 -20.56
C SER A 341 -14.42 -2.11 -20.13
N VAL A 342 -14.14 -1.18 -19.22
CA VAL A 342 -15.16 -0.26 -18.68
C VAL A 342 -15.70 0.66 -19.78
N ASN A 343 -14.86 1.10 -20.72
CA ASN A 343 -15.33 1.85 -21.89
C ASN A 343 -16.22 1.01 -22.80
N GLN A 344 -15.88 -0.26 -23.02
CA GLN A 344 -16.71 -1.17 -23.81
C GLN A 344 -18.06 -1.42 -23.14
N ASP A 345 -18.08 -1.62 -21.82
CA ASP A 345 -19.31 -1.81 -21.04
C ASP A 345 -20.20 -0.56 -21.12
N LEU A 346 -19.63 0.64 -20.93
CA LEU A 346 -20.36 1.90 -21.06
C LEU A 346 -20.93 2.06 -22.47
N HIS A 347 -20.14 1.76 -23.50
CA HIS A 347 -20.60 1.84 -24.89
C HIS A 347 -21.76 0.87 -25.17
N LEU A 348 -21.68 -0.38 -24.68
CA LEU A 348 -22.77 -1.35 -24.80
C LEU A 348 -24.04 -0.88 -24.08
N GLN A 349 -23.92 -0.29 -22.89
CA GLN A 349 -25.07 0.28 -22.17
C GLN A 349 -25.69 1.46 -22.92
N LEU A 350 -24.88 2.37 -23.46
CA LEU A 350 -25.38 3.46 -24.30
C LEU A 350 -26.04 2.97 -25.59
N GLN A 351 -25.55 1.88 -26.19
CA GLN A 351 -26.20 1.25 -27.33
C GLN A 351 -27.54 0.61 -26.95
N SER A 352 -27.63 -0.02 -25.78
CA SER A 352 -28.87 -0.65 -25.29
C SER A 352 -30.01 0.35 -25.13
N LEU A 353 -29.70 1.58 -24.69
CA LEU A 353 -30.66 2.69 -24.61
C LEU A 353 -31.23 3.12 -25.96
N ASN A 354 -30.44 2.94 -27.03
CA ASN A 354 -30.82 3.35 -28.38
C ASN A 354 -31.56 2.24 -29.15
N THR A 355 -31.89 1.12 -28.49
CA THR A 355 -32.65 0.03 -29.13
C THR A 355 -34.09 0.45 -29.46
N PRO A 356 -34.70 -0.12 -30.52
CA PRO A 356 -36.10 0.18 -30.87
C PRO A 356 -37.08 -0.10 -29.73
N GLU A 357 -36.81 -1.12 -28.91
CA GLU A 357 -37.65 -1.45 -27.76
C GLU A 357 -37.60 -0.36 -26.69
N MET A 358 -36.41 0.14 -26.33
CA MET A 358 -36.27 1.25 -25.38
C MET A 358 -36.85 2.56 -25.90
N GLN A 359 -36.71 2.83 -27.20
CA GLN A 359 -37.38 3.97 -27.83
C GLN A 359 -38.90 3.85 -27.78
N LYS A 360 -39.44 2.65 -28.01
CA LYS A 360 -40.88 2.37 -27.88
C LYS A 360 -41.36 2.57 -26.45
N ARG A 361 -40.64 2.07 -25.44
CA ARG A 361 -40.97 2.31 -24.02
C ARG A 361 -40.97 3.79 -23.66
N LYS A 362 -40.06 4.58 -24.25
CA LYS A 362 -40.03 6.04 -24.07
C LYS A 362 -41.23 6.74 -24.73
N GLN A 363 -41.67 6.26 -25.90
CA GLN A 363 -42.89 6.74 -26.56
C GLN A 363 -44.14 6.36 -25.75
N GLU A 364 -44.25 5.10 -25.29
CA GLU A 364 -45.33 4.61 -24.44
C GLU A 364 -45.45 5.44 -23.16
N LEU A 365 -44.33 5.75 -22.49
CA LEU A 365 -44.32 6.65 -21.34
C LEU A 365 -44.88 8.04 -21.68
N ALA A 366 -44.43 8.65 -22.78
CA ALA A 366 -44.90 9.97 -23.20
C ALA A 366 -46.39 9.97 -23.57
N GLU A 367 -46.90 8.87 -24.14
CA GLU A 367 -48.32 8.68 -24.43
C GLU A 367 -49.14 8.49 -23.16
N GLN A 368 -48.66 7.67 -22.22
CA GLN A 368 -49.31 7.49 -20.92
C GLN A 368 -49.38 8.80 -20.14
N GLU A 369 -48.33 9.61 -20.14
CA GLU A 369 -48.32 10.95 -19.51
C GLU A 369 -49.32 11.91 -20.16
N LYS A 370 -49.47 11.89 -21.49
CA LYS A 370 -50.51 12.66 -22.18
C LYS A 370 -51.92 12.19 -21.82
N SER A 371 -52.13 10.86 -21.79
CA SER A 371 -53.42 10.26 -21.42
C SER A 371 -53.81 10.58 -19.98
N LEU A 372 -52.83 10.50 -19.06
CA LEU A 372 -53.01 10.87 -17.66
C LEU A 372 -53.52 12.31 -17.52
N LYS A 373 -52.88 13.28 -18.20
CA LYS A 373 -53.31 14.68 -18.18
C LYS A 373 -54.75 14.86 -18.67
N LEU A 374 -55.12 14.18 -19.75
CA LEU A 374 -56.49 14.23 -20.29
C LEU A 374 -57.53 13.63 -19.32
N ILE A 375 -57.17 12.59 -18.56
CA ILE A 375 -58.05 11.99 -17.55
C ILE A 375 -58.15 12.90 -16.32
N GLU A 376 -57.06 13.52 -15.88
CA GLU A 376 -57.05 14.51 -14.80
C GLU A 376 -57.94 15.73 -15.13
N GLU A 377 -57.84 16.23 -16.37
CA GLU A 377 -58.72 17.29 -16.89
C GLU A 377 -60.20 16.88 -16.88
N LYS A 378 -60.52 15.65 -17.32
CA LYS A 378 -61.91 15.10 -17.31
C LYS A 378 -62.46 14.86 -15.91
N LEU A 379 -61.58 14.57 -14.95
CA LEU A 379 -61.92 14.42 -13.53
C LEU A 379 -62.12 15.79 -12.84
N GLY A 380 -61.87 16.91 -13.53
CA GLY A 380 -61.98 18.25 -12.95
C GLY A 380 -60.86 18.57 -11.96
N MET A 381 -59.78 17.79 -11.97
CA MET A 381 -58.60 18.03 -11.15
C MET A 381 -57.84 19.19 -11.80
N THR A 382 -57.92 20.39 -11.21
CA THR A 382 -57.00 21.46 -11.59
C THR A 382 -55.58 21.06 -11.21
N PRO A 383 -54.55 21.42 -12.00
CA PRO A 383 -53.18 21.10 -11.65
C PRO A 383 -52.89 21.71 -10.29
N SER A 384 -52.65 20.86 -9.29
CA SER A 384 -52.26 21.26 -7.95
C SER A 384 -51.19 22.34 -8.06
N GLY A 385 -51.53 23.52 -7.56
CA GLY A 385 -50.67 24.69 -7.62
C GLY A 385 -49.32 24.40 -6.99
N LYS A 386 -48.28 24.93 -7.62
CA LYS A 386 -47.00 25.21 -6.98
C LYS A 386 -47.23 25.87 -5.61
N GLY A 387 -46.72 25.23 -4.56
CA GLY A 387 -46.66 25.73 -3.19
C GLY A 387 -46.36 24.53 -2.28
N THR A 388 -45.14 24.27 -1.82
CA THR A 388 -44.06 25.20 -1.46
C THR A 388 -42.73 24.45 -1.59
N GLU A 389 -41.82 24.94 -2.43
CA GLU A 389 -40.40 24.68 -2.26
C GLU A 389 -39.98 25.35 -0.95
N SER A 390 -40.00 24.59 0.15
CA SER A 390 -39.23 24.98 1.34
C SER A 390 -37.79 24.55 1.10
N LEU A 391 -37.01 25.45 0.52
CA LEU A 391 -35.55 25.45 0.63
C LEU A 391 -35.18 25.43 2.12
N LEU A 392 -34.86 24.26 2.66
CA LEU A 392 -34.08 24.17 3.89
C LEU A 392 -32.59 24.23 3.50
N PRO A 393 -31.79 25.11 4.15
CA PRO A 393 -30.35 25.12 3.97
C PRO A 393 -29.76 23.77 4.38
N LEU A 394 -28.84 23.30 3.55
CA LEU A 394 -27.93 22.19 3.83
C LEU A 394 -27.04 22.58 5.01
N GLU A 395 -27.46 22.29 6.25
CA GLU A 395 -26.56 22.28 7.39
C GLU A 395 -25.78 20.97 7.37
N ALA A 396 -24.46 21.12 7.18
CA ALA A 396 -23.48 20.06 7.23
C ALA A 396 -23.59 19.29 8.57
N LEU A 397 -23.91 18.00 8.47
CA LEU A 397 -23.59 17.04 9.52
C LEU A 397 -22.08 16.84 9.52
N ASP A 398 -21.39 17.70 10.27
CA ASP A 398 -20.03 17.47 10.74
C ASP A 398 -20.11 16.36 11.80
N MET A 399 -19.70 15.16 11.39
CA MET A 399 -19.52 14.01 12.26
C MET A 399 -18.18 14.15 12.99
N SER A 400 -18.13 14.92 14.08
CA SER A 400 -17.14 14.70 15.13
C SER A 400 -17.65 15.12 16.51
N ASP A 401 -17.83 14.10 17.36
CA ASP A 401 -17.35 14.02 18.74
C ASP A 401 -18.38 13.40 19.69
N SER A 402 -18.06 12.17 20.07
CA SER A 402 -18.66 11.44 21.18
C SER A 402 -18.46 12.17 22.51
N PRO A 403 -19.50 12.29 23.37
CA PRO A 403 -19.38 12.94 24.67
C PRO A 403 -18.86 11.97 25.74
N THR A 404 -17.76 12.35 26.41
CA THR A 404 -17.37 11.80 27.72
C THR A 404 -18.18 12.47 28.84
N PRO A 405 -18.54 11.75 29.92
CA PRO A 405 -19.51 12.22 30.91
C PRO A 405 -18.91 13.19 31.95
N PRO A 406 -19.72 14.11 32.53
CA PRO A 406 -19.22 15.09 33.49
C PRO A 406 -19.03 14.48 34.88
N LYS A 407 -17.84 14.74 35.46
CA LYS A 407 -17.56 14.50 36.88
C LYS A 407 -18.36 15.48 37.74
N ARG A 408 -19.18 14.90 38.60
CA ARG A 408 -19.93 15.50 39.70
C ARG A 408 -18.95 16.16 40.70
N MET A 409 -19.06 17.46 40.91
CA MET A 409 -18.58 18.09 42.14
C MET A 409 -19.68 18.01 43.20
N ARG A 410 -19.33 17.50 44.38
CA ARG A 410 -20.06 17.72 45.63
C ARG A 410 -19.16 18.51 46.57
N ARG A 411 -19.82 19.37 47.34
CA ARG A 411 -19.40 20.05 48.58
C ARG A 411 -18.19 19.47 49.29
#